data_AF-A0A024TEH7-F1
#
_entry.id   AF-A0A024TEH7-F1
#
_cell.length_a   1.000
_cell.length_b   1.000
_cell.length_c   1.000
_cell.angle_alpha   90.00
_cell.angle_beta   90.00
_cell.angle_gamma   90.00
#
_symmetry.space_group_name_H-M   'P 1'
#
loop_
_entity.id
_entity.type
_entity.pdbx_description
1 polymer ?
#
loop_
_entity_poly.entity_id
_entity_poly.type
_entity_poly.pdbx_seq_one_letter_code
_entity_poly.pdbx_strand_id
1 'polypeptide(L)'
;MGEEEMMSRAEFVKALALALAANDEQDAVAPEAVARAAYESLQFDFPQISPSQLKALATHMRDDTATFPLTYMLLRNALELAQSSDGGSSAAAALLVQCFFLPFHASMDYLTHFHLQDDSSIYDKLLFISYHTTYAPLSSLSLDDWNHFQCTDLCCSIASTLLHYPTVGGPSAVLLQMEWLRYMYLLRDRILQYPVTCASILHKMLHFFHSPANLEAIEASRASAAPLRLLLDIASSKELKQASMAKSSILSLLRTMMPMMAKQLMLLVESPAKASDDARHDDVLIHAQLLEWAVLEDPPGIAALLEDSGVLRSMLRFITMTSRPTKATTTELLSIAPVKHSLRIVVLCMLFRPTFAEFIERVPSMNQWTATDTLATKYAAEHTLWLLSKSLGQSTPSPHSLWKALASLFPVQCDHVLAATTRVSLPMRLNAR
;
A
#
# COMPACT_ATOMS: atom_id res chain seq x y z
N MET A 1 65.63 -10.96 -18.77
CA MET A 1 64.91 -10.47 -17.59
C MET A 1 63.76 -9.65 -18.10
N GLY A 2 62.57 -10.23 -18.19
CA GLY A 2 61.35 -9.50 -18.51
C GLY A 2 60.66 -9.16 -17.20
N GLU A 3 60.58 -7.87 -16.89
CA GLU A 3 59.76 -7.39 -15.78
C GLU A 3 58.30 -7.59 -16.17
N GLU A 4 57.60 -8.49 -15.48
CA GLU A 4 56.14 -8.56 -15.54
C GLU A 4 55.59 -7.28 -14.92
N GLU A 5 55.16 -6.33 -15.77
CA GLU A 5 54.38 -5.18 -15.33
C GLU A 5 53.09 -5.67 -14.67
N MET A 6 53.09 -5.71 -13.33
CA MET A 6 51.89 -5.98 -12.55
C MET A 6 50.91 -4.83 -12.72
N MET A 7 49.85 -5.08 -13.49
CA MET A 7 48.72 -4.18 -13.68
C MET A 7 48.20 -3.65 -12.34
N SER A 8 48.05 -2.34 -12.20
CA SER A 8 47.56 -1.74 -10.97
C SER A 8 46.09 -2.11 -10.72
N ARG A 9 45.65 -2.12 -9.46
CA ARG A 9 44.26 -2.45 -9.10
C ARG A 9 43.24 -1.58 -9.83
N ALA A 10 43.55 -0.30 -10.07
CA ALA A 10 42.67 0.62 -10.78
C ALA A 10 42.56 0.28 -12.27
N GLU A 11 43.67 -0.12 -12.90
CA GLU A 11 43.68 -0.58 -14.29
C GLU A 11 42.97 -1.91 -14.44
N PHE A 12 43.14 -2.83 -13.49
CA PHE A 12 42.40 -4.10 -13.49
C PHE A 12 40.90 -3.88 -13.35
N VAL A 13 40.45 -3.01 -12.43
CA VAL A 13 39.01 -2.71 -12.27
C VAL A 13 38.45 -2.02 -13.52
N LYS A 14 39.21 -1.13 -14.16
CA LYS A 14 38.80 -0.47 -15.41
C LYS A 14 38.76 -1.45 -16.59
N ALA A 15 39.74 -2.35 -16.68
CA ALA A 15 39.79 -3.41 -17.69
C ALA A 15 38.65 -4.43 -17.49
N LEU A 16 38.34 -4.77 -16.24
CA LEU A 16 37.20 -5.63 -15.90
C LEU A 16 35.87 -4.95 -16.25
N ALA A 17 35.70 -3.67 -15.94
CA ALA A 17 34.50 -2.91 -16.30
C ALA A 17 34.32 -2.80 -17.82
N LEU A 18 35.41 -2.60 -18.57
CA LEU A 18 35.39 -2.59 -20.04
C LEU A 18 35.14 -3.97 -20.63
N ALA A 19 35.72 -5.02 -20.05
CA ALA A 19 35.48 -6.40 -20.48
C ALA A 19 34.04 -6.83 -20.20
N LEU A 20 33.46 -6.44 -19.05
CA LEU A 20 32.05 -6.67 -18.73
C LEU A 20 31.14 -5.89 -19.67
N ALA A 21 31.41 -4.60 -19.92
CA ALA A 21 30.65 -3.81 -20.89
C ALA A 21 30.73 -4.37 -22.32
N ALA A 22 31.90 -4.87 -22.74
CA ALA A 22 32.06 -5.53 -24.04
C ALA A 22 31.35 -6.89 -24.11
N ASN A 23 31.24 -7.61 -22.97
CA ASN A 23 30.47 -8.85 -22.87
C ASN A 23 28.96 -8.56 -22.92
N ASP A 24 28.53 -7.47 -22.28
CA ASP A 24 27.14 -6.98 -22.33
C ASP A 24 26.77 -6.49 -23.76
N GLU A 25 27.73 -5.93 -24.51
CA GLU A 25 27.59 -5.64 -25.95
C GLU A 25 27.61 -6.88 -26.85
N GLN A 26 28.20 -8.01 -26.42
CA GLN A 26 28.09 -9.31 -27.12
C GLN A 26 26.80 -10.07 -26.81
N ASP A 27 26.16 -9.76 -25.68
CA ASP A 27 24.76 -10.10 -25.39
C ASP A 27 23.75 -9.20 -26.19
N ALA A 28 24.24 -8.32 -27.07
CA ALA A 28 23.40 -7.47 -27.91
C ALA A 28 22.55 -8.31 -28.88
N VAL A 29 21.23 -8.11 -28.76
CA VAL A 29 20.14 -8.57 -29.62
C VAL A 29 20.37 -10.00 -30.12
N ALA A 30 19.96 -10.96 -29.29
CA ALA A 30 19.82 -12.35 -29.73
C ALA A 30 19.12 -12.39 -31.11
N PRO A 31 19.61 -13.18 -32.07
CA PRO A 31 19.11 -13.15 -33.44
C PRO A 31 17.58 -13.33 -33.44
N GLU A 32 16.88 -12.53 -34.24
CA GLU A 32 15.41 -12.63 -34.39
C GLU A 32 14.95 -14.06 -34.71
N ALA A 33 15.79 -14.84 -35.41
CA ALA A 33 15.58 -16.26 -35.65
C ALA A 33 15.44 -17.10 -34.36
N VAL A 34 16.21 -16.78 -33.31
CA VAL A 34 16.12 -17.44 -32.00
C VAL A 34 14.81 -17.10 -31.30
N ALA A 35 14.37 -15.84 -31.36
CA ALA A 35 13.07 -15.41 -30.83
C ALA A 35 11.91 -16.07 -31.58
N ARG A 36 11.98 -16.16 -32.92
CA ARG A 36 10.98 -16.84 -33.74
C ARG A 36 10.88 -18.33 -33.45
N ALA A 37 12.00 -19.04 -33.35
CA ALA A 37 12.01 -20.45 -32.96
C ALA A 37 11.44 -20.67 -31.55
N ALA A 38 11.74 -19.78 -30.60
CA ALA A 38 11.17 -19.82 -29.26
C ALA A 38 9.66 -19.59 -29.28
N TYR A 39 9.19 -18.59 -30.02
CA TYR A 39 7.76 -18.28 -30.18
C TYR A 39 6.99 -19.46 -30.80
N GLU A 40 7.51 -20.05 -31.87
CA GLU A 40 6.91 -21.21 -32.53
C GLU A 40 6.84 -22.41 -31.58
N SER A 41 7.90 -22.65 -30.80
CA SER A 41 7.94 -23.71 -29.81
C SER A 41 6.88 -23.51 -28.71
N LEU A 42 6.66 -22.28 -28.25
CA LEU A 42 5.64 -21.92 -27.25
C LEU A 42 4.20 -22.05 -27.76
N GLN A 43 3.97 -22.34 -29.05
CA GLN A 43 2.61 -22.60 -29.55
C GLN A 43 2.14 -24.04 -29.30
N PHE A 44 3.04 -24.95 -28.93
CA PHE A 44 2.74 -26.36 -28.69
C PHE A 44 2.66 -26.68 -27.20
N ASP A 45 1.97 -27.77 -26.84
CA ASP A 45 1.99 -28.28 -25.47
C ASP A 45 3.41 -28.78 -25.10
N PHE A 46 3.84 -28.51 -23.86
CA PHE A 46 5.14 -28.91 -23.31
C PHE A 46 6.36 -28.43 -24.12
N PRO A 47 6.52 -27.11 -24.29
CA PRO A 47 7.60 -26.54 -25.07
C PRO A 47 8.98 -26.86 -24.48
N GLN A 48 9.91 -27.31 -25.34
CA GLN A 48 11.31 -27.56 -24.98
C GLN A 48 12.14 -26.30 -25.29
N ILE A 49 12.29 -25.41 -24.31
CA ILE A 49 12.89 -24.09 -24.53
C ILE A 49 13.91 -23.78 -23.43
N SER A 50 15.03 -23.18 -23.84
CA SER A 50 16.08 -22.74 -22.92
C SER A 50 15.82 -21.33 -22.36
N PRO A 51 16.35 -20.99 -21.17
CA PRO A 51 16.21 -19.65 -20.58
C PRO A 51 16.68 -18.50 -21.48
N SER A 52 17.74 -18.70 -22.27
CA SER A 52 18.27 -17.69 -23.20
C SER A 52 17.32 -17.42 -24.37
N GLN A 53 16.64 -18.45 -24.87
CA GLN A 53 15.60 -18.32 -25.91
C GLN A 53 14.39 -17.54 -25.38
N LEU A 54 13.96 -17.77 -24.14
CA LEU A 54 12.88 -17.01 -23.51
C LEU A 54 13.24 -15.53 -23.33
N LYS A 55 14.47 -15.24 -22.88
CA LYS A 55 14.98 -13.85 -22.75
C LYS A 55 15.06 -13.15 -24.11
N ALA A 56 15.50 -13.85 -25.15
CA ALA A 56 15.51 -13.34 -26.52
C ALA A 56 14.10 -12.97 -26.99
N LEU A 57 13.15 -13.90 -26.82
CA LEU A 57 11.75 -13.64 -27.18
C LEU A 57 11.16 -12.47 -26.40
N ALA A 58 11.37 -12.41 -25.07
CA ALA A 58 10.87 -11.33 -24.23
C ALA A 58 11.35 -9.93 -24.69
N THR A 59 12.61 -9.83 -25.10
CA THR A 59 13.20 -8.59 -25.60
C THR A 59 12.58 -8.18 -26.94
N HIS A 60 12.47 -9.12 -27.88
CA HIS A 60 11.86 -8.85 -29.19
C HIS A 60 10.36 -8.55 -29.09
N MET A 61 9.61 -9.23 -28.21
CA MET A 61 8.19 -8.95 -27.97
C MET A 61 7.93 -7.55 -27.41
N ARG A 62 8.90 -6.97 -26.71
CA ARG A 62 8.80 -5.59 -26.22
C ARG A 62 8.94 -4.58 -27.37
N ASP A 63 9.91 -4.82 -28.26
CA ASP A 63 10.29 -3.86 -29.29
C ASP A 63 9.43 -3.99 -30.56
N ASP A 64 8.99 -5.21 -30.88
CA ASP A 64 8.14 -5.52 -32.03
C ASP A 64 7.01 -6.50 -31.65
N THR A 65 5.88 -5.91 -31.25
CA THR A 65 4.67 -6.63 -30.87
C THR A 65 3.89 -7.20 -32.06
N ALA A 66 4.16 -6.74 -33.28
CA ALA A 66 3.43 -7.18 -34.47
C ALA A 66 3.94 -8.54 -34.97
N THR A 67 5.25 -8.78 -34.85
CA THR A 67 5.87 -10.03 -35.27
C THR A 67 5.55 -11.21 -34.34
N PHE A 68 5.24 -10.93 -33.07
CA PHE A 68 4.98 -11.93 -32.03
C PHE A 68 3.62 -11.70 -31.36
N PRO A 69 2.50 -12.04 -32.03
CA PRO A 69 1.17 -11.78 -31.49
C PRO A 69 0.89 -12.60 -30.23
N LEU A 70 0.09 -12.07 -29.33
CA LEU A 70 -0.30 -12.79 -28.13
C LEU A 70 -1.33 -13.88 -28.47
N THR A 71 -0.97 -15.14 -28.19
CA THR A 71 -1.86 -16.30 -28.32
C THR A 71 -2.18 -16.90 -26.95
N TYR A 72 -3.27 -17.66 -26.87
CA TYR A 72 -3.63 -18.39 -25.65
C TYR A 72 -2.52 -19.38 -25.24
N MET A 73 -1.97 -20.11 -26.21
CA MET A 73 -0.90 -21.08 -25.95
C MET A 73 0.37 -20.42 -25.44
N LEU A 74 0.76 -19.26 -26.01
CA LEU A 74 1.91 -18.50 -25.53
C LEU A 74 1.73 -18.09 -24.06
N LEU A 75 0.58 -17.51 -23.71
CA LEU A 75 0.29 -17.09 -22.34
C LEU A 75 0.27 -18.28 -21.37
N ARG A 76 -0.42 -19.36 -21.74
CA ARG A 76 -0.52 -20.58 -20.92
C ARG A 76 0.86 -21.18 -20.65
N ASN A 77 1.66 -21.37 -21.68
CA ASN A 77 3.00 -21.93 -21.55
C ASN A 77 3.95 -21.02 -20.77
N ALA A 78 3.85 -19.69 -20.94
CA ALA A 78 4.61 -18.74 -20.13
C ALA A 78 4.26 -18.87 -18.63
N LEU A 79 2.98 -19.03 -18.30
CA LEU A 79 2.52 -19.23 -16.92
C LEU A 79 2.99 -20.57 -16.33
N GLU A 80 2.86 -21.66 -17.09
CA GLU A 80 3.31 -23.00 -16.66
C GLU A 80 4.83 -23.01 -16.42
N LEU A 81 5.62 -22.39 -17.31
CA LEU A 81 7.07 -22.27 -17.15
C LEU A 81 7.46 -21.36 -15.99
N ALA A 82 6.75 -20.24 -15.78
CA ALA A 82 6.99 -19.34 -14.64
C ALA A 82 6.75 -20.03 -13.29
N GLN A 83 5.85 -21.03 -13.24
CA GLN A 83 5.55 -21.84 -12.05
C GLN A 83 6.46 -23.07 -11.90
N SER A 84 7.36 -23.33 -12.86
CA SER A 84 8.26 -24.48 -12.79
C SER A 84 9.22 -24.40 -11.61
N SER A 85 9.62 -25.57 -11.09
CA SER A 85 10.60 -25.67 -9.99
C SER A 85 12.04 -25.38 -10.42
N ASP A 86 12.31 -25.31 -11.73
CA ASP A 86 13.60 -24.90 -12.27
C ASP A 86 13.72 -23.37 -12.23
N GLY A 87 14.49 -22.86 -11.27
CA GLY A 87 14.63 -21.42 -11.04
C GLY A 87 15.18 -20.65 -12.25
N GLY A 88 15.98 -21.28 -13.12
CA GLY A 88 16.51 -20.63 -14.33
C GLY A 88 15.41 -20.42 -15.38
N SER A 89 14.61 -21.47 -15.61
CA SER A 89 13.49 -21.43 -16.56
C SER A 89 12.33 -20.59 -16.04
N SER A 90 12.04 -20.63 -14.74
CA SER A 90 11.01 -19.81 -14.09
C SER A 90 11.32 -18.31 -14.18
N ALA A 91 12.56 -17.90 -13.87
CA ALA A 91 12.96 -16.50 -13.97
C ALA A 91 12.94 -16.00 -15.42
N ALA A 92 13.38 -16.81 -16.38
CA ALA A 92 13.38 -16.44 -17.79
C ALA A 92 11.97 -16.40 -18.40
N ALA A 93 11.08 -17.31 -17.99
CA ALA A 93 9.68 -17.29 -18.40
C ALA A 93 8.93 -16.09 -17.83
N ALA A 94 9.27 -15.66 -16.61
CA ALA A 94 8.74 -14.43 -16.03
C ALA A 94 9.09 -13.19 -16.86
N LEU A 95 10.19 -13.20 -17.62
CA LEU A 95 10.55 -12.09 -18.54
C LEU A 95 9.56 -11.92 -19.69
N LEU A 96 8.72 -12.92 -20.00
CA LEU A 96 7.59 -12.78 -20.92
C LEU A 96 6.44 -11.93 -20.33
N VAL A 97 6.81 -10.89 -19.57
CA VAL A 97 5.93 -9.94 -18.91
C VAL A 97 4.95 -9.31 -19.89
N GLN A 98 5.40 -9.13 -21.13
CA GLN A 98 4.61 -8.59 -22.23
C GLN A 98 3.32 -9.38 -22.49
N CYS A 99 3.31 -10.69 -22.22
CA CYS A 99 2.09 -11.51 -22.29
C CYS A 99 1.00 -11.05 -21.30
N PHE A 100 1.39 -10.39 -20.21
CA PHE A 100 0.48 -9.94 -19.15
C PHE A 100 0.06 -8.47 -19.29
N PHE A 101 0.87 -7.63 -19.95
CA PHE A 101 0.65 -6.19 -20.00
C PHE A 101 0.23 -5.65 -21.37
N LEU A 102 0.71 -6.21 -22.49
CA LEU A 102 0.37 -5.76 -23.85
C LEU A 102 -1.13 -5.70 -24.18
N PRO A 103 -1.99 -6.63 -23.71
CA PRO A 103 -3.41 -6.67 -24.06
C PRO A 103 -4.21 -5.41 -23.71
N PHE A 104 -3.69 -4.58 -22.82
CA PHE A 104 -4.36 -3.38 -22.31
C PHE A 104 -3.87 -2.09 -22.98
N HIS A 105 -2.95 -2.17 -23.95
CA HIS A 105 -2.52 -1.03 -24.76
C HIS A 105 -3.52 -0.68 -25.88
N ALA A 106 -3.42 0.55 -26.39
CA ALA A 106 -4.49 1.31 -27.04
C ALA A 106 -5.15 0.69 -28.30
N SER A 107 -4.64 -0.39 -28.86
CA SER A 107 -5.29 -1.13 -29.96
C SER A 107 -5.74 -2.51 -29.47
N MET A 108 -7.05 -2.73 -29.45
CA MET A 108 -7.65 -4.05 -29.14
C MET A 108 -7.26 -5.15 -30.16
N ASP A 109 -6.57 -4.76 -31.24
CA ASP A 109 -6.02 -5.64 -32.27
C ASP A 109 -5.07 -6.71 -31.71
N TYR A 110 -4.47 -6.50 -30.53
CA TYR A 110 -3.60 -7.48 -29.87
C TYR A 110 -4.32 -8.78 -29.46
N LEU A 111 -5.64 -8.75 -29.31
CA LEU A 111 -6.44 -9.91 -28.90
C LEU A 111 -7.07 -10.68 -30.06
N THR A 112 -6.76 -10.29 -31.30
CA THR A 112 -7.29 -10.95 -32.51
C THR A 112 -6.85 -12.41 -32.59
N HIS A 113 -5.59 -12.69 -32.25
CA HIS A 113 -4.98 -14.03 -32.25
C HIS A 113 -5.17 -14.79 -30.93
N PHE A 114 -5.79 -14.17 -29.92
CA PHE A 114 -6.02 -14.80 -28.62
C PHE A 114 -7.36 -15.55 -28.62
N HIS A 115 -7.33 -16.85 -28.89
CA HIS A 115 -8.51 -17.71 -28.93
C HIS A 115 -8.64 -18.53 -27.64
N LEU A 116 -9.54 -18.14 -26.73
CA LEU A 116 -9.78 -18.85 -25.47
C LEU A 116 -10.80 -19.99 -25.64
N GLN A 117 -11.94 -19.67 -26.25
CA GLN A 117 -13.02 -20.58 -26.66
C GLN A 117 -13.68 -20.02 -27.93
N ASP A 118 -14.37 -20.88 -28.68
CA ASP A 118 -15.23 -20.47 -29.80
C ASP A 118 -16.25 -19.44 -29.25
N ASP A 119 -16.26 -18.23 -29.83
CA ASP A 119 -17.10 -17.07 -29.46
C ASP A 119 -16.82 -16.34 -28.13
N SER A 120 -15.63 -16.51 -27.53
CA SER A 120 -15.24 -15.72 -26.33
C SER A 120 -15.22 -14.19 -26.59
N SER A 121 -15.89 -13.42 -25.73
CA SER A 121 -15.93 -11.96 -25.84
C SER A 121 -14.58 -11.33 -25.47
N ILE A 122 -14.32 -10.10 -25.93
CA ILE A 122 -13.10 -9.35 -25.57
C ILE A 122 -12.99 -9.18 -24.06
N TYR A 123 -14.12 -8.97 -23.37
CA TYR A 123 -14.15 -8.84 -21.90
C TYR A 123 -13.66 -10.11 -21.21
N ASP A 124 -14.07 -11.29 -21.70
CA ASP A 124 -13.69 -12.57 -21.10
C ASP A 124 -12.20 -12.87 -21.34
N LYS A 125 -11.66 -12.49 -22.50
CA LYS A 125 -10.22 -12.58 -22.79
C LYS A 125 -9.41 -11.68 -21.85
N LEU A 126 -9.81 -10.42 -21.68
CA LEU A 126 -9.11 -9.48 -20.79
C LEU A 126 -9.23 -9.87 -19.32
N LEU A 127 -10.38 -10.39 -18.89
CA LEU A 127 -10.57 -10.93 -17.54
C LEU A 127 -9.68 -12.15 -17.31
N PHE A 128 -9.62 -13.08 -18.26
CA PHE A 128 -8.73 -14.23 -18.19
C PHE A 128 -7.28 -13.79 -17.98
N ILE A 129 -6.80 -12.83 -18.77
CA ILE A 129 -5.43 -12.29 -18.66
C ILE A 129 -5.23 -11.61 -17.29
N SER A 130 -6.19 -10.80 -16.84
CA SER A 130 -6.13 -10.13 -15.53
C SER A 130 -6.03 -11.14 -14.37
N TYR A 131 -6.79 -12.23 -14.44
CA TYR A 131 -6.76 -13.28 -13.42
C TYR A 131 -5.44 -14.04 -13.35
N HIS A 132 -4.74 -14.15 -14.48
CA HIS A 132 -3.45 -14.83 -14.54
C HIS A 132 -2.26 -13.88 -14.35
N THR A 133 -2.48 -12.57 -14.41
CA THR A 133 -1.51 -11.53 -14.05
C THR A 133 -1.45 -11.41 -12.52
N THR A 134 -0.81 -12.38 -11.87
CA THR A 134 -0.70 -12.47 -10.40
C THR A 134 0.71 -12.12 -9.92
N TYR A 135 0.88 -11.96 -8.60
CA TYR A 135 2.20 -11.73 -8.03
C TYR A 135 3.15 -12.90 -8.29
N ALA A 136 2.66 -14.15 -8.26
CA ALA A 136 3.49 -15.34 -8.40
C ALA A 136 4.40 -15.33 -9.66
N PRO A 137 3.89 -15.18 -10.90
CA PRO A 137 4.74 -15.14 -12.09
C PRO A 137 5.62 -13.90 -12.18
N LEU A 138 5.27 -12.78 -11.52
CA LEU A 138 6.05 -11.53 -11.57
C LEU A 138 7.06 -11.40 -10.42
N SER A 139 6.92 -12.21 -9.37
CA SER A 139 7.75 -12.14 -8.16
C SER A 139 9.19 -12.58 -8.38
N SER A 140 9.42 -13.42 -9.40
CA SER A 140 10.75 -13.90 -9.78
C SER A 140 11.54 -12.87 -10.60
N LEU A 141 10.91 -11.77 -11.06
CA LEU A 141 11.61 -10.72 -11.79
C LEU A 141 12.62 -10.02 -10.89
N SER A 142 13.86 -9.91 -11.38
CA SER A 142 14.90 -9.09 -10.75
C SER A 142 14.49 -7.61 -10.73
N LEU A 143 15.13 -6.83 -9.87
CA LEU A 143 14.89 -5.38 -9.83
C LEU A 143 15.23 -4.72 -11.17
N ASP A 144 16.31 -5.15 -11.81
CA ASP A 144 16.78 -4.59 -13.07
C ASP A 144 15.82 -4.95 -14.21
N ASP A 145 15.34 -6.19 -14.29
CA ASP A 145 14.37 -6.60 -15.30
C ASP A 145 13.05 -5.84 -15.13
N TRP A 146 12.56 -5.69 -13.90
CA TRP A 146 11.34 -4.93 -13.61
C TRP A 146 11.44 -3.47 -14.11
N ASN A 147 12.61 -2.84 -13.90
CA ASN A 147 12.88 -1.49 -14.39
C ASN A 147 13.07 -1.46 -15.91
N HIS A 148 13.78 -2.44 -16.46
CA HIS A 148 14.02 -2.57 -17.90
C HIS A 148 12.71 -2.66 -18.67
N PHE A 149 11.78 -3.51 -18.24
CA PHE A 149 10.45 -3.68 -18.82
C PHE A 149 9.44 -2.62 -18.38
N GLN A 150 9.83 -1.63 -17.57
CA GLN A 150 8.98 -0.53 -17.10
C GLN A 150 7.66 -1.02 -16.45
N CYS A 151 7.72 -2.14 -15.73
CA CYS A 151 6.54 -2.79 -15.16
C CYS A 151 5.72 -1.86 -14.25
N THR A 152 6.37 -0.94 -13.54
CA THR A 152 5.66 0.06 -12.72
C THR A 152 4.77 0.98 -13.56
N ASP A 153 5.29 1.50 -14.66
CA ASP A 153 4.55 2.39 -15.56
C ASP A 153 3.41 1.64 -16.25
N LEU A 154 3.67 0.40 -16.66
CA LEU A 154 2.66 -0.49 -17.25
C LEU A 154 1.52 -0.76 -16.25
N CYS A 155 1.82 -1.15 -15.01
CA CYS A 155 0.80 -1.36 -13.98
C CYS A 155 -0.07 -0.10 -13.75
N CYS A 156 0.53 1.09 -13.67
CA CYS A 156 -0.22 2.33 -13.51
C CYS A 156 -1.08 2.66 -14.74
N SER A 157 -0.54 2.44 -15.95
CA SER A 157 -1.27 2.66 -17.20
C SER A 157 -2.47 1.71 -17.31
N ILE A 158 -2.26 0.42 -17.05
CA ILE A 158 -3.31 -0.61 -17.10
C ILE A 158 -4.38 -0.33 -16.07
N ALA A 159 -4.00 -0.01 -14.84
CA ALA A 159 -4.95 0.38 -13.80
C ALA A 159 -5.80 1.59 -14.24
N SER A 160 -5.20 2.56 -14.93
CA SER A 160 -5.95 3.70 -15.48
C SER A 160 -6.92 3.29 -16.56
N THR A 161 -6.50 2.43 -17.51
CA THR A 161 -7.37 1.90 -18.56
C THR A 161 -8.54 1.12 -17.98
N LEU A 162 -8.28 0.25 -17.00
CA LEU A 162 -9.30 -0.59 -16.35
C LEU A 162 -10.28 0.23 -15.53
N LEU A 163 -9.79 1.22 -14.76
CA LEU A 163 -10.65 2.08 -13.95
C LEU A 163 -11.68 2.84 -14.82
N HIS A 164 -11.26 3.28 -16.01
CA HIS A 164 -12.12 3.98 -16.98
C HIS A 164 -12.80 3.05 -17.99
N TYR A 165 -12.72 1.75 -17.79
CA TYR A 165 -13.26 0.79 -18.75
C TYR A 165 -14.79 0.87 -18.80
N PRO A 166 -15.42 0.86 -19.99
CA PRO A 166 -16.86 1.04 -20.12
C PRO A 166 -17.63 -0.13 -19.50
N THR A 167 -18.59 0.19 -18.63
CA THR A 167 -19.42 -0.81 -17.91
C THR A 167 -20.68 -1.26 -18.67
N VAL A 168 -20.89 -0.72 -19.89
CA VAL A 168 -22.09 -0.97 -20.70
C VAL A 168 -22.14 -2.42 -21.25
N GLY A 169 -21.03 -3.16 -21.18
CA GLY A 169 -20.87 -4.51 -21.72
C GLY A 169 -21.38 -5.68 -20.86
N GLY A 170 -22.16 -5.44 -19.79
CA GLY A 170 -22.67 -6.48 -18.91
C GLY A 170 -21.74 -6.83 -17.73
N PRO A 171 -21.99 -7.94 -16.99
CA PRO A 171 -21.26 -8.28 -15.76
C PRO A 171 -19.74 -8.39 -15.93
N SER A 172 -19.27 -8.98 -17.04
CA SER A 172 -17.84 -9.09 -17.33
C SER A 172 -17.16 -7.72 -17.46
N ALA A 173 -17.85 -6.72 -18.02
CA ALA A 173 -17.32 -5.37 -18.14
C ALA A 173 -17.18 -4.66 -16.78
N VAL A 174 -18.15 -4.87 -15.87
CA VAL A 174 -18.08 -4.36 -14.50
C VAL A 174 -16.95 -5.03 -13.72
N LEU A 175 -16.81 -6.36 -13.83
CA LEU A 175 -15.71 -7.08 -13.20
C LEU A 175 -14.36 -6.59 -13.70
N LEU A 176 -14.21 -6.43 -15.02
CA LEU A 176 -12.99 -5.94 -15.63
C LEU A 176 -12.65 -4.52 -15.15
N GLN A 177 -13.67 -3.65 -15.01
CA GLN A 177 -13.46 -2.33 -14.45
C GLN A 177 -12.86 -2.41 -13.04
N MET A 178 -13.24 -3.38 -12.21
CA MET A 178 -12.73 -3.53 -10.83
C MET A 178 -11.31 -4.11 -10.74
N GLU A 179 -10.77 -4.71 -11.81
CA GLU A 179 -9.44 -5.33 -11.80
C GLU A 179 -8.29 -4.31 -11.71
N TRP A 180 -8.55 -3.01 -11.85
CA TRP A 180 -7.52 -1.96 -11.68
C TRP A 180 -6.78 -2.07 -10.34
N LEU A 181 -7.49 -2.48 -9.29
CA LEU A 181 -6.93 -2.57 -7.94
C LEU A 181 -5.90 -3.72 -7.83
N ARG A 182 -6.04 -4.78 -8.64
CA ARG A 182 -5.05 -5.88 -8.71
C ARG A 182 -3.67 -5.35 -9.06
N TYR A 183 -3.58 -4.49 -10.06
CA TYR A 183 -2.31 -3.92 -10.51
C TYR A 183 -1.68 -3.00 -9.45
N MET A 184 -2.49 -2.31 -8.65
CA MET A 184 -2.00 -1.55 -7.50
C MET A 184 -1.47 -2.47 -6.39
N TYR A 185 -2.09 -3.64 -6.17
CA TYR A 185 -1.57 -4.64 -5.24
C TYR A 185 -0.29 -5.32 -5.74
N LEU A 186 -0.10 -5.49 -7.05
CA LEU A 186 1.19 -5.94 -7.60
C LEU A 186 2.30 -4.94 -7.26
N LEU A 187 2.03 -3.64 -7.36
CA LEU A 187 2.98 -2.60 -6.96
C LEU A 187 3.24 -2.61 -5.45
N ARG A 188 2.20 -2.81 -4.63
CA ARG A 188 2.35 -3.01 -3.17
C ARG A 188 3.32 -4.14 -2.88
N ASP A 189 3.07 -5.33 -3.45
CA ASP A 189 3.88 -6.52 -3.18
C ASP A 189 5.31 -6.33 -3.66
N ARG A 190 5.51 -5.59 -4.77
CA ARG A 190 6.84 -5.21 -5.24
C ARG A 190 7.59 -4.29 -4.27
N ILE A 191 6.90 -3.31 -3.69
CA ILE A 191 7.46 -2.44 -2.64
C ILE A 191 7.87 -3.27 -1.42
N LEU A 192 7.04 -4.24 -1.02
CA LEU A 192 7.32 -5.11 0.12
C LEU A 192 8.53 -6.03 -0.14
N GLN A 193 8.67 -6.53 -1.36
CA GLN A 193 9.82 -7.33 -1.78
C GLN A 193 11.12 -6.50 -1.85
N TYR A 194 11.04 -5.27 -2.36
CA TYR A 194 12.19 -4.37 -2.51
C TYR A 194 11.89 -2.97 -1.94
N PRO A 195 11.99 -2.78 -0.61
CA PRO A 195 11.67 -1.49 0.04
C PRO A 195 12.47 -0.29 -0.48
N VAL A 196 13.64 -0.53 -1.07
CA VAL A 196 14.47 0.51 -1.73
C VAL A 196 13.76 1.19 -2.90
N THR A 197 12.82 0.52 -3.55
CA THR A 197 12.02 1.06 -4.67
C THR A 197 10.77 1.81 -4.23
N CYS A 198 10.48 1.81 -2.92
CA CYS A 198 9.24 2.36 -2.37
C CYS A 198 8.99 3.80 -2.85
N ALA A 199 10.01 4.66 -2.80
CA ALA A 199 9.88 6.06 -3.22
C ALA A 199 9.47 6.22 -4.70
N SER A 200 10.10 5.48 -5.61
CA SER A 200 9.84 5.60 -7.05
C SER A 200 8.46 5.04 -7.42
N ILE A 201 8.09 3.88 -6.85
CA ILE A 201 6.78 3.26 -7.11
C ILE A 201 5.66 4.12 -6.51
N LEU A 202 5.80 4.58 -5.25
CA LEU A 202 4.80 5.43 -4.61
C LEU A 202 4.62 6.76 -5.35
N HIS A 203 5.68 7.34 -5.92
CA HIS A 203 5.57 8.55 -6.73
C HIS A 203 4.70 8.33 -7.99
N LYS A 204 4.84 7.18 -8.66
CA LYS A 204 4.00 6.82 -9.82
C LYS A 204 2.55 6.54 -9.41
N MET A 205 2.35 5.83 -8.30
CA MET A 205 1.02 5.62 -7.71
C MET A 205 0.36 6.95 -7.29
N LEU A 206 1.13 7.89 -6.75
CA LEU A 206 0.65 9.23 -6.39
C LEU A 206 0.04 9.94 -7.59
N HIS A 207 0.76 9.94 -8.72
CA HIS A 207 0.28 10.54 -9.96
C HIS A 207 -1.04 9.91 -10.42
N PHE A 208 -1.14 8.59 -10.34
CA PHE A 208 -2.39 7.86 -10.62
C PHE A 208 -3.54 8.32 -9.70
N PHE A 209 -3.31 8.41 -8.38
CA PHE A 209 -4.33 8.82 -7.42
C PHE A 209 -4.62 10.32 -7.36
N HIS A 210 -3.79 11.17 -7.98
CA HIS A 210 -4.01 12.63 -8.03
C HIS A 210 -4.63 13.09 -9.34
N SER A 211 -4.70 12.22 -10.35
CA SER A 211 -5.43 12.51 -11.58
C SER A 211 -6.92 12.76 -11.25
N PRO A 212 -7.47 13.94 -11.57
CA PRO A 212 -8.87 14.27 -11.27
C PRO A 212 -9.87 13.25 -11.84
N ALA A 213 -9.63 12.80 -13.08
CA ALA A 213 -10.45 11.79 -13.73
C ALA A 213 -10.44 10.46 -12.95
N ASN A 214 -9.26 10.04 -12.45
CA ASN A 214 -9.16 8.79 -11.70
C ASN A 214 -9.83 8.90 -10.33
N LEU A 215 -9.69 10.05 -9.66
CA LEU A 215 -10.36 10.30 -8.37
C LEU A 215 -11.88 10.20 -8.51
N GLU A 216 -12.45 10.85 -9.53
CA GLU A 216 -13.89 10.78 -9.81
C GLU A 216 -14.34 9.35 -10.10
N ALA A 217 -13.59 8.59 -10.90
CA ALA A 217 -13.91 7.20 -11.21
C ALA A 217 -13.81 6.28 -9.98
N ILE A 218 -12.82 6.47 -9.10
CA ILE A 218 -12.66 5.71 -7.85
C ILE A 218 -13.81 6.02 -6.87
N GLU A 219 -14.21 7.28 -6.77
CA GLU A 219 -15.36 7.68 -5.96
C GLU A 219 -16.65 7.06 -6.51
N ALA A 220 -16.84 7.07 -7.84
CA ALA A 220 -17.99 6.44 -8.51
C ALA A 220 -18.02 4.92 -8.31
N SER A 221 -16.86 4.25 -8.27
CA SER A 221 -16.73 2.81 -8.04
C SER A 221 -16.82 2.41 -6.55
N ARG A 222 -17.08 3.36 -5.63
CA ARG A 222 -17.09 3.15 -4.18
C ARG A 222 -15.79 2.55 -3.62
N ALA A 223 -14.66 2.85 -4.27
CA ALA A 223 -13.33 2.37 -3.86
C ALA A 223 -12.46 3.48 -3.26
N SER A 224 -13.09 4.51 -2.68
CA SER A 224 -12.44 5.72 -2.17
C SER A 224 -11.39 5.45 -1.08
N ALA A 225 -11.55 4.40 -0.29
CA ALA A 225 -10.58 3.99 0.74
C ALA A 225 -9.44 3.11 0.21
N ALA A 226 -9.51 2.63 -1.04
CA ALA A 226 -8.50 1.72 -1.62
C ALA A 226 -7.06 2.29 -1.59
N PRO A 227 -6.81 3.58 -1.93
CA PRO A 227 -5.46 4.15 -1.85
C PRO A 227 -4.91 4.12 -0.42
N LEU A 228 -5.76 4.40 0.57
CA LEU A 228 -5.37 4.43 1.98
C LEU A 228 -5.15 3.01 2.52
N ARG A 229 -5.97 2.05 2.09
CA ARG A 229 -5.78 0.64 2.43
C ARG A 229 -4.46 0.10 1.90
N LEU A 230 -4.12 0.41 0.65
CA LEU A 230 -2.83 0.04 0.07
C LEU A 230 -1.66 0.61 0.89
N LEU A 231 -1.72 1.89 1.25
CA LEU A 231 -0.68 2.51 2.08
C LEU A 231 -0.61 1.91 3.48
N LEU A 232 -1.75 1.57 4.08
CA LEU A 232 -1.81 0.92 5.38
C LEU A 232 -1.17 -0.48 5.33
N ASP A 233 -1.44 -1.26 4.29
CA ASP A 233 -0.81 -2.56 4.11
C ASP A 233 0.72 -2.44 3.99
N ILE A 234 1.21 -1.43 3.25
CA ILE A 234 2.66 -1.17 3.12
C ILE A 234 3.25 -0.70 4.47
N ALA A 235 2.59 0.23 5.15
CA ALA A 235 3.04 0.82 6.41
C ALA A 235 3.07 -0.18 7.56
N SER A 236 2.13 -1.13 7.58
CA SER A 236 1.99 -2.14 8.63
C SER A 236 2.90 -3.37 8.44
N SER A 237 3.52 -3.52 7.27
CA SER A 237 4.44 -4.62 6.96
C SER A 237 5.66 -4.63 7.87
N LYS A 238 6.19 -5.83 8.16
CA LYS A 238 7.40 -6.01 8.96
C LYS A 238 8.65 -5.58 8.19
N GLU A 239 8.65 -5.84 6.89
CA GLU A 239 9.71 -5.54 5.94
C GLU A 239 10.00 -4.02 5.91
N LEU A 240 8.95 -3.19 6.02
CA LEU A 240 9.09 -1.75 6.02
C LEU A 240 9.57 -1.15 7.35
N LYS A 241 9.45 -1.87 8.49
CA LYS A 241 9.82 -1.34 9.81
C LYS A 241 11.28 -0.89 9.90
N GLN A 242 12.15 -1.52 9.11
CA GLN A 242 13.59 -1.25 9.08
C GLN A 242 14.00 -0.28 7.97
N ALA A 243 13.09 0.07 7.04
CA ALA A 243 13.38 0.88 5.87
C ALA A 243 13.00 2.37 6.09
N SER A 244 13.87 3.14 6.73
CA SER A 244 13.62 4.57 7.07
C SER A 244 13.23 5.43 5.86
N MET A 245 13.89 5.24 4.71
CA MET A 245 13.60 5.96 3.47
C MET A 245 12.21 5.63 2.90
N ALA A 246 11.76 4.39 3.07
CA ALA A 246 10.44 3.98 2.62
C ALA A 246 9.35 4.60 3.52
N LYS A 247 9.57 4.63 4.83
CA LYS A 247 8.69 5.32 5.78
C LYS A 247 8.58 6.81 5.50
N SER A 248 9.69 7.50 5.25
CA SER A 248 9.69 8.93 4.92
C SER A 248 8.94 9.21 3.61
N SER A 249 9.03 8.30 2.64
CA SER A 249 8.29 8.38 1.38
C SER A 249 6.77 8.27 1.60
N ILE A 250 6.31 7.30 2.41
CA ILE A 250 4.90 7.16 2.77
C ILE A 250 4.41 8.39 3.54
N LEU A 251 5.18 8.89 4.52
CA LEU A 251 4.81 10.11 5.25
C LEU A 251 4.69 11.31 4.32
N SER A 252 5.63 11.49 3.38
CA SER A 252 5.56 12.56 2.36
C SER A 252 4.29 12.45 1.51
N LEU A 253 3.95 11.23 1.11
CA LEU A 253 2.74 10.94 0.35
C LEU A 253 1.47 11.29 1.15
N LEU A 254 1.40 10.86 2.41
CA LEU A 254 0.28 11.14 3.32
C LEU A 254 0.07 12.64 3.52
N ARG A 255 1.16 13.41 3.67
CA ARG A 255 1.06 14.87 3.77
C ARG A 255 0.40 15.49 2.53
N THR A 256 0.71 14.95 1.35
CA THR A 256 0.11 15.39 0.07
C THR A 256 -1.37 15.01 -0.02
N MET A 257 -1.72 13.80 0.46
CA MET A 257 -3.09 13.27 0.44
C MET A 257 -4.00 13.83 1.55
N MET A 258 -3.46 14.60 2.50
CA MET A 258 -4.19 15.07 3.67
C MET A 258 -5.51 15.81 3.36
N PRO A 259 -5.56 16.76 2.40
CA PRO A 259 -6.81 17.45 2.08
C PRO A 259 -7.90 16.48 1.57
N MET A 260 -7.50 15.48 0.79
CA MET A 260 -8.41 14.44 0.30
C MET A 260 -8.92 13.58 1.46
N MET A 261 -8.03 13.13 2.36
CA MET A 261 -8.41 12.35 3.54
C MET A 261 -9.38 13.13 4.45
N ALA A 262 -9.13 14.43 4.65
CA ALA A 262 -10.00 15.30 5.44
C ALA A 262 -11.41 15.40 4.82
N LYS A 263 -11.49 15.59 3.50
CA LYS A 263 -12.77 15.62 2.75
C LYS A 263 -13.51 14.28 2.88
N GLN A 264 -12.81 13.16 2.67
CA GLN A 264 -13.42 11.82 2.79
C GLN A 264 -13.97 11.57 4.19
N LEU A 265 -13.19 11.85 5.24
CA LEU A 265 -13.64 11.69 6.63
C LEU A 265 -14.83 12.58 6.97
N MET A 266 -14.83 13.83 6.49
CA MET A 266 -15.99 14.71 6.66
C MET A 266 -17.24 14.07 6.04
N LEU A 267 -17.16 13.58 4.80
CA LEU A 267 -18.28 12.94 4.11
C LEU A 267 -18.75 11.67 4.82
N LEU A 268 -17.83 10.83 5.30
CA LEU A 268 -18.14 9.62 6.06
C LEU A 268 -18.91 9.95 7.35
N VAL A 269 -18.53 11.03 8.04
CA VAL A 269 -19.13 11.42 9.32
C VAL A 269 -20.45 12.21 9.14
N GLU A 270 -20.59 12.95 8.05
CA GLU A 270 -21.79 13.75 7.76
C GLU A 270 -22.92 12.97 7.09
N SER A 271 -22.58 11.88 6.39
CA SER A 271 -23.58 11.08 5.69
C SER A 271 -24.61 10.49 6.68
N PRO A 272 -25.91 10.77 6.49
CA PRO A 272 -26.96 10.15 7.30
C PRO A 272 -26.89 8.63 7.10
N ALA A 273 -27.03 7.86 8.18
CA ALA A 273 -26.83 6.39 8.30
C ALA A 273 -27.69 5.52 7.34
N LYS A 274 -27.52 5.73 6.03
CA LYS A 274 -28.19 5.04 4.92
C LYS A 274 -27.21 4.17 4.11
N ALA A 275 -25.90 4.35 4.28
CA ALA A 275 -24.91 3.35 3.89
C ALA A 275 -24.97 2.19 4.89
N SER A 276 -24.64 0.96 4.48
CA SER A 276 -24.44 -0.12 5.45
C SER A 276 -23.42 0.36 6.47
N ASP A 277 -23.83 0.45 7.73
CA ASP A 277 -23.01 1.05 8.78
C ASP A 277 -21.61 0.42 8.79
N ASP A 278 -21.50 -0.87 8.51
CA ASP A 278 -20.25 -1.63 8.44
C ASP A 278 -19.21 -1.06 7.48
N ALA A 279 -19.58 -0.74 6.23
CA ALA A 279 -18.61 -0.24 5.23
C ALA A 279 -18.06 1.13 5.61
N ARG A 280 -18.91 1.99 6.19
CA ARG A 280 -18.48 3.29 6.71
C ARG A 280 -17.51 3.13 7.89
N HIS A 281 -17.78 2.19 8.79
CA HIS A 281 -16.91 1.91 9.93
C HIS A 281 -15.56 1.36 9.49
N ASP A 282 -15.53 0.52 8.46
CA ASP A 282 -14.31 -0.01 7.87
C ASP A 282 -13.45 1.09 7.22
N ASP A 283 -14.07 2.01 6.47
CA ASP A 283 -13.35 3.14 5.88
C ASP A 283 -12.74 4.03 6.97
N VAL A 284 -13.52 4.41 7.99
CA VAL A 284 -13.01 5.19 9.13
C VAL A 284 -11.88 4.45 9.85
N LEU A 285 -11.99 3.13 10.01
CA LEU A 285 -10.93 2.30 10.60
C LEU A 285 -9.63 2.37 9.80
N ILE A 286 -9.71 2.28 8.47
CA ILE A 286 -8.54 2.38 7.57
C ILE A 286 -7.86 3.75 7.72
N HIS A 287 -8.63 4.84 7.67
CA HIS A 287 -8.09 6.19 7.91
C HIS A 287 -7.43 6.27 9.29
N ALA A 288 -8.10 5.75 10.32
CA ALA A 288 -7.61 5.85 11.68
C ALA A 288 -6.30 5.06 11.89
N GLN A 289 -6.21 3.83 11.40
CA GLN A 289 -5.00 3.00 11.55
C GLN A 289 -3.80 3.60 10.82
N LEU A 290 -4.00 4.12 9.61
CA LEU A 290 -2.94 4.72 8.81
C LEU A 290 -2.42 6.02 9.44
N LEU A 291 -3.34 6.85 9.96
CA LEU A 291 -2.98 8.09 10.63
C LEU A 291 -2.35 7.85 12.00
N GLU A 292 -2.79 6.83 12.74
CA GLU A 292 -2.13 6.41 13.98
C GLU A 292 -0.67 6.03 13.70
N TRP A 293 -0.43 5.20 12.68
CA TRP A 293 0.92 4.85 12.25
C TRP A 293 1.74 6.10 11.90
N ALA A 294 1.15 7.04 11.15
CA ALA A 294 1.85 8.26 10.71
C ALA A 294 2.23 9.16 11.90
N VAL A 295 1.33 9.33 12.89
CA VAL A 295 1.61 10.08 14.12
C VAL A 295 2.70 9.41 14.94
N LEU A 296 2.80 8.08 14.95
CA LEU A 296 3.87 7.41 15.68
C LEU A 296 5.24 7.54 15.01
N GLU A 297 5.29 7.66 13.69
CA GLU A 297 6.55 7.78 12.92
C GLU A 297 7.06 9.23 12.80
N ASP A 298 6.16 10.23 12.71
CA ASP A 298 6.52 11.65 12.79
C ASP A 298 5.52 12.43 13.68
N PRO A 299 5.67 12.31 15.02
CA PRO A 299 4.69 12.87 15.95
C PRO A 299 4.44 14.38 15.84
N PRO A 300 5.47 15.25 15.86
CA PRO A 300 5.22 16.69 15.86
C PRO A 300 4.71 17.19 14.49
N GLY A 301 5.24 16.66 13.40
CA GLY A 301 4.87 17.09 12.05
C GLY A 301 3.47 16.66 11.65
N ILE A 302 3.11 15.40 11.90
CA ILE A 302 1.78 14.87 11.55
C ILE A 302 0.71 15.40 12.49
N ALA A 303 0.95 15.49 13.81
CA ALA A 303 -0.07 15.98 14.74
C ALA A 303 -0.52 17.41 14.43
N ALA A 304 0.42 18.31 14.09
CA ALA A 304 0.09 19.67 13.65
C ALA A 304 -0.74 19.66 12.36
N LEU A 305 -0.33 18.86 11.37
CA LEU A 305 -1.05 18.76 10.10
C LEU A 305 -2.48 18.21 10.25
N LEU A 306 -2.70 17.25 11.14
CA LEU A 306 -4.04 16.71 11.43
C LEU A 306 -4.96 17.73 12.11
N GLU A 307 -4.41 18.59 12.96
CA GLU A 307 -5.12 19.71 13.59
C GLU A 307 -5.54 20.75 12.54
N ASP A 308 -4.59 21.17 11.70
CA ASP A 308 -4.79 22.21 10.69
C ASP A 308 -5.75 21.78 9.57
N SER A 309 -5.65 20.54 9.12
CA SER A 309 -6.51 19.96 8.07
C SER A 309 -7.96 19.70 8.52
N GLY A 310 -8.24 19.75 9.82
CA GLY A 310 -9.56 19.45 10.38
C GLY A 310 -9.88 17.95 10.53
N VAL A 311 -8.93 17.06 10.21
CA VAL A 311 -9.07 15.61 10.38
C VAL A 311 -9.41 15.24 11.83
N LEU A 312 -8.74 15.86 12.81
CA LEU A 312 -9.01 15.61 14.23
C LEU A 312 -10.44 15.99 14.62
N ARG A 313 -11.02 17.04 14.01
CA ARG A 313 -12.41 17.45 14.27
C ARG A 313 -13.40 16.42 13.71
N SER A 314 -13.15 15.89 12.52
CA SER A 314 -13.96 14.82 11.94
C SER A 314 -13.92 13.55 12.78
N MET A 315 -12.73 13.13 13.24
CA MET A 315 -12.57 11.99 14.14
C MET A 315 -13.28 12.21 15.48
N LEU A 316 -13.20 13.41 16.04
CA LEU A 316 -13.92 13.76 17.28
C LEU A 316 -15.43 13.65 17.09
N ARG A 317 -15.95 14.17 15.99
CA ARG A 317 -17.37 14.10 15.65
C ARG A 317 -17.81 12.64 15.49
N PHE A 318 -17.02 11.81 14.81
CA PHE A 318 -17.28 10.37 14.70
C PHE A 318 -17.40 9.68 16.08
N ILE A 319 -16.44 9.91 16.98
CA ILE A 319 -16.46 9.36 18.35
C ILE A 319 -17.72 9.81 19.10
N THR A 320 -18.07 11.09 19.02
CA THR A 320 -19.23 11.64 19.75
C THR A 320 -20.57 11.15 19.19
N MET A 321 -20.66 10.86 17.89
CA MET A 321 -21.87 10.31 17.27
C MET A 321 -22.09 8.85 17.64
N THR A 322 -21.02 8.04 17.63
CA THR A 322 -21.05 6.61 17.98
C THR A 322 -21.22 6.36 19.48
N SER A 323 -20.89 7.34 20.32
CA SER A 323 -20.99 7.24 21.78
C SER A 323 -22.36 7.61 22.35
N ARG A 324 -23.32 8.07 21.54
CA ARG A 324 -24.67 8.39 22.02
C ARG A 324 -25.46 7.11 22.26
N PRO A 325 -26.10 6.95 23.43
CA PRO A 325 -26.96 5.80 23.68
C PRO A 325 -28.20 5.87 22.79
N THR A 326 -28.18 5.15 21.67
CA THR A 326 -29.39 4.88 20.88
C THR A 326 -30.27 3.89 21.63
N LYS A 327 -31.56 4.17 21.72
CA LYS A 327 -32.60 3.37 22.44
C LYS A 327 -32.83 1.95 21.89
N ALA A 328 -31.93 1.41 21.08
CA ALA A 328 -32.07 0.09 20.47
C ALA A 328 -31.23 -0.94 21.23
N THR A 329 -31.94 -1.93 21.78
CA THR A 329 -31.42 -3.23 22.20
C THR A 329 -30.53 -3.84 21.12
N THR A 330 -29.22 -3.76 21.30
CA THR A 330 -28.24 -4.71 20.74
C THR A 330 -26.92 -4.51 21.47
N THR A 331 -26.68 -5.36 22.47
CA THR A 331 -25.36 -5.96 22.65
C THR A 331 -24.78 -6.31 21.27
N GLU A 332 -23.63 -5.71 20.89
CA GLU A 332 -22.64 -6.18 19.90
C GLU A 332 -22.34 -5.43 18.58
N LEU A 333 -23.09 -4.43 18.08
CA LEU A 333 -22.96 -4.06 16.65
C LEU A 333 -22.33 -2.71 16.25
N LEU A 334 -21.55 -2.04 17.11
CA LEU A 334 -20.63 -0.98 16.65
C LEU A 334 -19.22 -1.40 17.03
N SER A 335 -18.43 -1.74 16.02
CA SER A 335 -17.07 -2.26 16.19
C SER A 335 -16.26 -1.32 17.10
N ILE A 336 -15.73 -1.87 18.18
CA ILE A 336 -14.87 -1.14 19.14
C ILE A 336 -13.64 -0.58 18.42
N ALA A 337 -13.20 -1.22 17.33
CA ALA A 337 -11.98 -0.90 16.60
C ALA A 337 -11.92 0.53 16.00
N PRO A 338 -12.86 0.99 15.15
CA PRO A 338 -12.80 2.34 14.57
C PRO A 338 -12.84 3.43 15.64
N VAL A 339 -13.68 3.28 16.67
CA VAL A 339 -13.75 4.23 17.79
C VAL A 339 -12.44 4.22 18.57
N LYS A 340 -11.89 3.03 18.86
CA LYS A 340 -10.60 2.87 19.54
C LYS A 340 -9.47 3.59 18.80
N HIS A 341 -9.29 3.32 17.51
CA HIS A 341 -8.21 3.91 16.72
C HIS A 341 -8.42 5.41 16.52
N SER A 342 -9.66 5.87 16.30
CA SER A 342 -9.97 7.30 16.24
C SER A 342 -9.62 8.01 17.55
N LEU A 343 -9.99 7.40 18.68
CA LEU A 343 -9.65 7.91 20.00
C LEU A 343 -8.15 7.92 20.23
N ARG A 344 -7.45 6.85 19.84
CA ARG A 344 -5.99 6.71 19.95
C ARG A 344 -5.27 7.87 19.26
N ILE A 345 -5.68 8.23 18.04
CA ILE A 345 -5.10 9.37 17.31
C ILE A 345 -5.35 10.67 18.05
N VAL A 346 -6.58 10.90 18.53
CA VAL A 346 -6.93 12.12 19.28
C VAL A 346 -6.04 12.26 20.51
N VAL A 347 -5.92 11.21 21.34
CA VAL A 347 -5.09 11.28 22.56
C VAL A 347 -3.60 11.34 22.27
N LEU A 348 -3.10 10.69 21.22
CA LEU A 348 -1.72 10.85 20.78
C LEU A 348 -1.46 12.31 20.36
N CYS A 349 -2.35 12.91 19.57
CA CYS A 349 -2.22 14.31 19.17
C CYS A 349 -2.29 15.26 20.38
N MET A 350 -3.13 14.98 21.38
CA MET A 350 -3.15 15.76 22.64
C MET A 350 -1.80 15.72 23.37
N LEU A 351 -1.08 14.60 23.34
CA LEU A 351 0.25 14.49 23.97
C LEU A 351 1.31 15.34 23.27
N PHE A 352 1.25 15.42 21.93
CA PHE A 352 2.24 16.14 21.14
C PHE A 352 1.87 17.62 20.89
N ARG A 353 0.59 18.00 21.09
CA ARG A 353 0.05 19.33 20.82
C ARG A 353 -0.73 19.88 22.03
N PRO A 354 -0.08 20.69 22.90
CA PRO A 354 -0.74 21.28 24.06
C PRO A 354 -1.97 22.14 23.71
N THR A 355 -1.89 22.91 22.61
CA THR A 355 -3.00 23.74 22.11
C THR A 355 -4.24 22.92 21.77
N PHE A 356 -4.03 21.74 21.20
CA PHE A 356 -5.11 20.82 20.86
C PHE A 356 -5.70 20.16 22.12
N ALA A 357 -4.86 19.79 23.10
CA ALA A 357 -5.34 19.28 24.38
C ALA A 357 -6.26 20.28 25.11
N GLU A 358 -5.87 21.56 25.19
CA GLU A 358 -6.71 22.62 25.74
C GLU A 358 -8.03 22.78 24.99
N PHE A 359 -8.02 22.67 23.66
CA PHE A 359 -9.23 22.72 22.86
C PHE A 359 -10.18 21.57 23.23
N ILE A 360 -9.66 20.33 23.31
CA ILE A 360 -10.46 19.14 23.63
C ILE A 360 -11.09 19.24 25.03
N GLU A 361 -10.40 19.79 26.02
CA GLU A 361 -10.96 20.05 27.35
C GLU A 361 -12.14 21.02 27.34
N ARG A 362 -12.25 21.88 26.32
CA ARG A 362 -13.40 22.80 26.16
C ARG A 362 -14.57 22.15 25.41
N VAL A 363 -14.40 20.97 24.81
CA VAL A 363 -15.46 20.30 24.04
C VAL A 363 -16.44 19.60 24.99
N PRO A 364 -17.71 20.05 25.11
CA PRO A 364 -18.64 19.55 26.12
C PRO A 364 -18.96 18.06 25.99
N SER A 365 -19.10 17.57 24.75
CA SER A 365 -19.39 16.16 24.47
C SER A 365 -18.27 15.23 24.90
N MET A 366 -17.02 15.69 24.83
CA MET A 366 -15.86 14.91 25.29
C MET A 366 -15.77 14.90 26.80
N ASN A 367 -16.02 16.03 27.45
CA ASN A 367 -16.09 16.09 28.92
C ASN A 367 -17.18 15.15 29.46
N GLN A 368 -18.36 15.13 28.84
CA GLN A 368 -19.43 14.19 29.20
C GLN A 368 -19.02 12.72 28.99
N TRP A 369 -18.37 12.43 27.87
CA TRP A 369 -17.95 11.06 27.56
C TRP A 369 -16.83 10.57 28.50
N THR A 370 -15.87 11.42 28.83
CA THR A 370 -14.78 11.11 29.77
C THR A 370 -15.23 11.02 31.23
N ALA A 371 -16.37 11.63 31.58
CA ALA A 371 -17.00 11.46 32.89
C ALA A 371 -17.71 10.10 33.04
N THR A 372 -17.88 9.36 31.94
CA THR A 372 -18.50 8.03 31.95
C THR A 372 -17.43 6.96 32.12
N ASP A 373 -17.71 5.91 32.90
CA ASP A 373 -16.79 4.77 33.10
C ASP A 373 -16.49 3.96 31.83
N THR A 374 -17.21 4.22 30.72
CA THR A 374 -17.01 3.56 29.43
C THR A 374 -15.60 3.73 28.89
N LEU A 375 -15.01 4.92 29.04
CA LEU A 375 -13.66 5.22 28.57
C LEU A 375 -12.61 4.38 29.34
N ALA A 376 -12.72 4.35 30.67
CA ALA A 376 -11.81 3.60 31.53
C ALA A 376 -11.97 2.08 31.37
N THR A 377 -13.20 1.58 31.15
CA THR A 377 -13.49 0.14 31.07
C THR A 377 -13.23 -0.45 29.69
N LYS A 378 -13.61 0.23 28.60
CA LYS A 378 -13.47 -0.28 27.22
C LYS A 378 -12.19 0.15 26.52
N TYR A 379 -11.62 1.30 26.91
CA TYR A 379 -10.47 1.93 26.24
C TYR A 379 -9.40 2.35 27.25
N ALA A 380 -8.99 1.42 28.12
CA ALA A 380 -8.09 1.70 29.25
C ALA A 380 -6.76 2.35 28.84
N ALA A 381 -6.19 1.93 27.70
CA ALA A 381 -4.93 2.48 27.20
C ALA A 381 -5.10 3.93 26.74
N GLU A 382 -6.15 4.21 25.98
CA GLU A 382 -6.49 5.56 25.52
C GLU A 382 -6.86 6.47 26.70
N HIS A 383 -7.58 5.95 27.71
CA HIS A 383 -7.86 6.66 28.95
C HIS A 383 -6.57 7.05 29.71
N THR A 384 -5.58 6.14 29.75
CA THR A 384 -4.29 6.42 30.37
C THR A 384 -3.53 7.51 29.62
N LEU A 385 -3.51 7.47 28.29
CA LEU A 385 -2.90 8.51 27.45
C LEU A 385 -3.61 9.86 27.61
N TRP A 386 -4.94 9.85 27.74
CA TRP A 386 -5.73 11.04 28.04
C TRP A 386 -5.31 11.67 29.38
N LEU A 387 -5.23 10.89 30.46
CA LEU A 387 -4.77 11.38 31.77
C LEU A 387 -3.33 11.91 31.72
N LEU A 388 -2.47 11.27 30.92
CA LEU A 388 -1.09 11.72 30.70
C LEU A 388 -1.04 13.07 29.98
N SER A 389 -1.88 13.29 28.96
CA SER A 389 -1.95 14.58 28.27
C SER A 389 -2.36 15.71 29.20
N LYS A 390 -3.30 15.44 30.13
CA LYS A 390 -3.73 16.41 31.14
C LYS A 390 -2.63 16.73 32.14
N SER A 391 -1.91 15.71 32.64
CA SER A 391 -0.82 15.94 33.59
C SER A 391 0.34 16.75 33.00
N LEU A 392 0.57 16.65 31.69
CA LEU A 392 1.54 17.47 30.96
C LEU A 392 1.06 18.92 30.73
N GLY A 393 -0.25 19.13 30.57
CA GLY A 393 -0.86 20.42 30.22
C GLY A 393 -1.14 21.39 31.38
N GLN A 394 -0.75 21.08 32.62
CA GLN A 394 -1.02 21.87 33.85
C GLN A 394 -2.51 21.98 34.28
N SER A 395 -3.46 21.42 33.54
CA SER A 395 -4.78 21.09 34.07
C SER A 395 -4.58 19.98 35.11
N THR A 396 -5.03 20.11 36.36
CA THR A 396 -4.69 19.15 37.44
C THR A 396 -5.57 17.89 37.43
N PRO A 397 -5.15 16.72 36.89
CA PRO A 397 -5.58 15.43 37.41
C PRO A 397 -4.70 15.10 38.62
N SER A 398 -5.27 14.45 39.64
CA SER A 398 -4.45 13.93 40.72
C SER A 398 -3.44 12.94 40.11
N PRO A 399 -2.13 13.07 40.34
CA PRO A 399 -1.12 12.16 39.77
C PRO A 399 -1.45 10.69 40.08
N HIS A 400 -2.12 10.45 41.21
CA HIS A 400 -2.63 9.14 41.62
C HIS A 400 -3.58 8.48 40.60
N SER A 401 -4.46 9.24 39.94
CA SER A 401 -5.39 8.70 38.94
C SER A 401 -4.69 8.17 37.70
N LEU A 402 -3.68 8.89 37.20
CA LEU A 402 -2.84 8.47 36.07
C LEU A 402 -2.07 7.19 36.41
N TRP A 403 -1.38 7.16 37.55
CA TRP A 403 -0.58 5.99 37.95
C TRP A 403 -1.44 4.75 38.18
N LYS A 404 -2.64 4.91 38.74
CA LYS A 404 -3.60 3.80 38.90
C LYS A 404 -4.07 3.27 37.53
N ALA A 405 -4.38 4.16 36.59
CA ALA A 405 -4.75 3.77 35.22
C ALA A 405 -3.58 3.07 34.50
N LEU A 406 -2.36 3.61 34.61
CA LEU A 406 -1.16 3.01 34.03
C LEU A 406 -0.88 1.60 34.58
N ALA A 407 -0.96 1.43 35.90
CA ALA A 407 -0.78 0.13 36.55
C ALA A 407 -1.81 -0.90 36.05
N SER A 408 -3.04 -0.48 35.73
CA SER A 408 -4.10 -1.35 35.23
C SER A 408 -3.87 -1.87 33.79
N LEU A 409 -2.91 -1.29 33.05
CA LEU A 409 -2.55 -1.77 31.70
C LEU A 409 -1.67 -3.02 31.71
N PHE A 410 -1.02 -3.33 32.84
CA PHE A 410 -0.11 -4.46 32.93
C PHE A 410 -0.84 -5.71 33.44
N PRO A 411 -0.63 -6.88 32.82
CA PRO A 411 -1.29 -8.13 33.20
C PRO A 411 -0.81 -8.69 34.55
N VAL A 412 0.34 -8.24 35.04
CA VAL A 412 0.88 -8.56 36.37
C VAL A 412 0.76 -7.31 37.22
N GLN A 413 0.26 -7.42 38.46
CA GLN A 413 0.26 -6.31 39.41
C GLN A 413 1.71 -5.83 39.61
N CYS A 414 2.07 -4.72 38.97
CA CYS A 414 3.37 -4.09 39.18
C CYS A 414 3.36 -3.34 40.51
N ASP A 415 3.47 -4.06 41.62
CA ASP A 415 3.57 -3.49 42.97
C ASP A 415 4.72 -2.48 43.09
N HIS A 416 5.78 -2.67 42.29
CA HIS A 416 6.92 -1.75 42.21
C HIS A 416 6.56 -0.37 41.62
N VAL A 417 5.62 -0.28 40.66
CA VAL A 417 5.20 1.01 40.07
C VAL A 417 4.37 1.79 41.10
N LEU A 418 3.45 1.12 41.78
CA LEU A 418 2.65 1.73 42.84
C LEU A 418 3.51 2.11 44.07
N ALA A 419 4.49 1.28 44.45
CA ALA A 419 5.43 1.59 45.53
C ALA A 419 6.44 2.69 45.18
N ALA A 420 6.78 2.89 43.89
CA ALA A 420 7.59 4.03 43.45
C ALA A 420 6.81 5.34 43.54
N THR A 421 5.49 5.32 43.30
CA THR A 421 4.64 6.53 43.31
C THR A 421 4.36 7.08 44.71
N THR A 422 4.46 6.28 45.77
CA THR A 422 4.40 6.77 47.15
C THR A 422 5.70 7.45 47.61
N ARG A 423 6.82 7.26 46.87
CA ARG A 423 8.13 7.84 47.20
C ARG A 423 8.52 9.07 46.35
N VAL A 424 7.94 9.24 45.16
CA VAL A 424 8.35 10.30 44.21
C VAL A 424 7.25 11.35 44.06
N SER A 425 7.13 12.24 45.04
CA SER A 425 6.52 13.56 44.90
C SER A 425 7.55 14.56 44.31
N LEU A 426 8.15 14.23 43.16
CA LEU A 426 9.04 15.15 42.44
C LEU A 426 8.36 15.66 41.18
N PRO A 427 8.47 16.97 40.87
CA PRO A 427 7.91 17.54 39.66
C PRO A 427 8.60 16.93 38.43
N MET A 428 7.82 16.26 37.56
CA MET A 428 8.28 15.85 36.23
C MET A 428 8.59 17.11 35.41
N ARG A 429 9.85 17.55 35.40
CA ARG A 429 10.40 18.35 34.31
C ARG A 429 10.98 17.39 33.28
N LEU A 430 10.19 17.04 32.27
CA LEU A 430 10.72 16.51 31.02
C LEU A 430 11.39 17.68 30.29
N ASN A 431 12.72 17.74 30.36
CA ASN A 431 13.48 18.68 29.54
C ASN A 431 13.29 18.29 28.07
N ALA A 432 12.63 19.17 27.31
CA ALA A 432 12.62 19.10 25.86
C ALA A 432 14.06 19.18 25.33
N ARG A 433 14.45 18.18 24.55
CA ARG A 433 15.52 18.25 23.56
C ARG A 433 15.00 17.68 22.26
#